data_AF-A0A077XMN1-F1
#
_entry.id   AF-A0A077XMN1-F1
#
_cell.length_a   1.000
_cell.length_b   1.000
_cell.length_c   1.000
_cell.angle_alpha   90.00
_cell.angle_beta   90.00
_cell.angle_gamma   90.00
#
_symmetry.space_group_name_H-M   'P 1'
#
loop_
_entity.id
_entity.type
_entity.pdbx_description
1 polymer ?
#
loop_
_entity_poly.entity_id
_entity_poly.type
_entity_poly.pdbx_seq_one_letter_code
_entity_poly.pdbx_strand_id
1 'polypeptide(L)' 'MNIAIPYSIKRKLCVKRTHKRKIELYKEKVNQIMAFGKADHKGIQFKSVADLTSAFYKN' A
#
# COMPACT_ATOMS: atom_id res chain seq x y z
N MET A 1 3.04 -24.73 28.96
CA MET A 1 2.65 -25.18 27.60
C MET A 1 2.85 -24.03 26.63
N ASN A 2 3.74 -24.16 25.65
CA ASN A 2 4.02 -23.10 24.67
C ASN A 2 3.12 -23.35 23.43
N ILE A 3 1.96 -22.70 23.38
CA ILE A 3 1.00 -22.88 22.28
C ILE A 3 1.51 -22.08 21.09
N ALA A 4 2.31 -22.73 20.25
CA ALA A 4 2.79 -22.13 19.01
C ALA A 4 1.61 -21.80 18.09
N ILE A 5 1.51 -20.54 17.66
CA ILE A 5 0.46 -20.09 16.74
C ILE A 5 0.56 -20.90 15.43
N PRO A 6 -0.53 -21.55 14.98
CA PRO A 6 -0.57 -22.28 13.71
C PRO A 6 -0.14 -21.42 12.52
N TYR A 7 0.55 -22.03 11.56
CA TYR A 7 1.04 -21.34 10.36
C TYR A 7 -0.08 -20.63 9.58
N SER A 8 -1.29 -21.22 9.52
CA SER A 8 -2.45 -20.63 8.86
C SER A 8 -2.83 -19.26 9.43
N ILE A 9 -2.75 -19.08 10.75
CA ILE A 9 -3.00 -17.80 11.43
C ILE A 9 -1.87 -16.82 11.13
N LYS A 10 -0.60 -17.26 11.20
CA LYS A 10 0.56 -16.43 10.83
C LYS A 10 0.44 -15.91 9.39
N ARG A 11 0.03 -16.77 8.45
CA ARG A 11 -0.20 -16.41 7.04
C ARG A 11 -1.29 -15.34 6.91
N LYS A 12 -2.45 -15.51 7.56
CA LYS A 12 -3.54 -14.51 7.55
C LYS A 12 -3.07 -13.16 8.09
N LEU A 13 -2.33 -13.15 9.20
CA LEU A 13 -1.78 -11.92 9.79
C LEU A 13 -0.78 -11.25 8.85
N CYS A 14 0.08 -12.03 8.18
CA CYS A 14 1.01 -11.50 7.20
C CYS A 14 0.28 -10.79 6.05
N VAL A 15 -0.74 -11.43 5.47
CA VAL A 15 -1.55 -10.83 4.38
C VAL A 15 -2.24 -9.54 4.83
N LYS A 16 -2.79 -9.50 6.05
CA LYS A 16 -3.38 -8.26 6.59
C LYS A 16 -2.34 -7.15 6.74
N ARG A 17 -1.14 -7.47 7.23
CA ARG A 17 -0.04 -6.50 7.40
C ARG A 17 0.47 -5.97 6.05
N THR A 18 0.61 -6.83 5.04
CA THR A 18 1.04 -6.39 3.71
C THR A 18 0.01 -5.50 3.05
N HIS A 19 -1.29 -5.82 3.18
CA HIS A 19 -2.37 -4.98 2.69
C HIS A 19 -2.40 -3.61 3.39
N LYS A 20 -2.27 -3.58 4.72
CA LYS A 20 -2.19 -2.32 5.48
C LYS A 20 -1.03 -1.44 5.02
N ARG A 21 0.17 -2.02 4.86
CA ARG A 21 1.36 -1.29 4.35
C ARG A 21 1.13 -0.73 2.95
N LYS A 22 0.48 -1.49 2.06
CA LYS A 22 0.12 -1.00 0.72
C LYS A 22 -0.80 0.22 0.78
N ILE A 23 -1.81 0.19 1.66
CA ILE A 23 -2.74 1.33 1.85
C ILE A 23 -2.01 2.55 2.41
N GLU A 24 -1.15 2.38 3.40
CA GLU A 24 -0.38 3.47 3.99
C GLU A 24 0.52 4.13 2.94
N LEU A 25 1.21 3.33 2.12
CA LEU A 25 2.01 3.84 1.01
C LEU A 25 1.15 4.62 -0.01
N TYR A 26 -0.03 4.11 -0.37
CA TYR A 26 -0.94 4.83 -1.26
C TYR A 26 -1.34 6.18 -0.68
N LYS A 27 -1.73 6.24 0.60
CA LYS A 27 -2.09 7.48 1.28
C LYS A 27 -0.94 8.49 1.29
N GLU A 28 0.27 8.04 1.56
CA GLU A 28 1.47 8.89 1.51
C GLU A 28 1.66 9.51 0.12
N LYS A 29 1.47 8.72 -0.94
CA LYS A 29 1.58 9.21 -2.32
C LYS A 29 0.48 10.18 -2.69
N VAL A 30 -0.76 9.94 -2.25
CA VAL A 30 -1.85 10.91 -2.41
C VAL A 30 -1.51 12.23 -1.72
N ASN A 31 -1.00 12.18 -0.49
CA ASN A 31 -0.60 13.38 0.24
C ASN A 31 0.53 14.13 -0.48
N GLN A 32 1.49 13.42 -1.08
CA GLN A 32 2.54 14.04 -1.90
C GLN A 32 1.96 14.75 -3.13
N ILE A 33 0.98 14.15 -3.81
CA ILE A 33 0.28 14.81 -4.93
C ILE A 33 -0.46 16.07 -4.44
N MET A 34 -1.16 15.99 -3.32
CA MET A 34 -1.90 17.13 -2.77
C MET A 34 -0.98 18.27 -2.32
N ALA A 35 0.18 17.97 -1.74
CA ALA A 35 1.10 18.97 -1.21
C ALA A 35 2.04 19.56 -2.27
N PHE A 36 2.55 18.73 -3.19
CA PHE A 36 3.62 19.10 -4.14
C PHE A 36 3.17 19.03 -5.61
N GLY A 37 1.91 18.64 -5.88
CA GLY A 37 1.37 18.48 -7.24
C GLY A 37 1.85 17.21 -7.96
N LYS A 38 2.70 16.39 -7.33
CA LYS A 38 3.22 15.14 -7.90
C LYS A 38 3.72 14.15 -6.84
N ALA A 39 3.69 12.86 -7.17
CA ALA A 39 4.31 11.80 -6.38
C ALA A 39 5.03 10.79 -7.29
N ASP A 40 6.20 10.31 -6.84
CA ASP A 40 6.91 9.21 -7.51
C ASP A 40 6.49 7.87 -6.92
N HIS A 41 6.08 6.93 -7.77
CA HIS A 41 5.88 5.54 -7.37
C HIS A 41 6.51 4.60 -8.40
N LYS A 42 7.54 3.85 -7.97
CA LYS A 42 8.30 2.89 -8.79
C LYS A 42 8.90 3.52 -10.07
N GLY A 43 9.36 4.77 -10.00
CA GLY A 43 9.96 5.48 -11.13
C GLY A 43 8.94 6.09 -12.09
N ILE A 44 7.64 6.04 -11.77
CA ILE A 44 6.59 6.72 -12.51
C ILE A 44 6.11 7.90 -11.66
N GLN A 45 6.13 9.11 -12.24
CA GLN A 45 5.55 10.28 -11.60
C GLN A 45 4.07 10.41 -11.91
N PHE A 46 3.26 10.47 -10.86
CA PHE A 46 1.83 10.71 -10.93
C PHE A 46 1.55 12.15 -10.50
N LYS A 47 0.82 12.89 -11.34
CA LYS A 47 0.33 14.24 -11.02
C LYS A 47 -1.14 14.25 -10.61
N SER A 48 -1.86 13.16 -10.88
CA SER A 48 -3.26 13.00 -10.55
C SER A 48 -3.45 11.80 -9.62
N VAL A 49 -4.32 11.99 -8.62
CA VAL A 49 -4.74 10.90 -7.71
C VAL A 49 -5.49 9.81 -8.47
N ALA A 50 -6.22 10.15 -9.52
CA ALA A 50 -6.98 9.17 -10.33
C ALA A 50 -6.03 8.19 -11.07
N ASP A 51 -4.95 8.71 -11.64
CA ASP A 51 -3.94 7.91 -12.33
C ASP A 51 -3.17 7.02 -11.35
N LEU A 52 -2.82 7.57 -10.18
CA LEU A 52 -2.20 6.81 -9.08
C LEU A 52 -3.11 5.68 -8.60
N THR A 53 -4.40 5.96 -8.41
CA THR A 53 -5.40 4.96 -7.98
C THR A 53 -5.52 3.85 -9.01
N SER A 54 -5.63 4.22 -10.29
CA SER A 54 -5.68 3.25 -11.39
C SER A 54 -4.46 2.35 -11.40
N ALA A 55 -3.26 2.89 -11.20
CA ALA A 55 -2.03 2.08 -11.12
C ALA A 55 -1.96 1.17 -9.88
N PHE A 56 -2.54 1.58 -8.76
CA PHE A 56 -2.55 0.78 -7.53
C PHE A 56 -3.55 -0.38 -7.54
N TYR A 57 -4.68 -0.24 -8.24
CA TYR A 57 -5.79 -1.19 -8.23
C TYR A 57 -6.05 -1.93 -9.55
N LYS A 58 -5.33 -1.63 -10.66
CA LYS A 58 -5.43 -2.37 -11.93
C LYS A 58 -4.70 -3.73 -11.95
N ASN A 59 -4.01 -4.12 -10.87
CA ASN A 59 -3.32 -5.41 -10.76
C ASN A 59 -4.06 -6.38 -9.86
#